data_AF-A0A9E7CWJ2-F1
#
_entry.id   AF-A0A9E7CWJ2-F1
#
_cell.length_a   1.000
_cell.length_b   1.000
_cell.length_c   1.000
_cell.angle_alpha   90.00
_cell.angle_beta   90.00
_cell.angle_gamma   90.00
#
_symmetry.space_group_name_H-M   'P 1'
#
loop_
_entity.id
_entity.type
_entity.pdbx_description
1 polymer ?
#
loop_
_entity_poly.entity_id
_entity_poly.type
_entity_poly.pdbx_seq_one_letter_code
_entity_poly.pdbx_strand_id
1 'polypeptide(L)'
;MVSALREGVSGLDVTMRLTLAVLALASGVYTYLGVRELLDGPPVMTVFAAIIYSSAVSVAIYAFWSFLLRFLPHVRDVASRLWLTAAMLLGSLMIIAMSSWLNAAALAGAAAIEQHLAVTVQNYTRDLDTAHNRALGAQSLLPDIQLASTRFARLAEAERGGALTGTGGSGTVVQLLSQMSSQLDDLAREVAASGERAKAFYAEGSAQIARMREFVSGQGDIKARSDAFGAEALALIGTIAALEQTSMAPAVRRAADDLVTGFIAPAADGRTADLAGRQSTVVGSVEKAVQAQASALSQAADKIIGTGTVEPARFQPLSTAEAVVRYASDFLPSWAGAISIDLLPAVLVLILCVVHAAIRREEQPAEAETMSAAQLIAALRLARQVGEERPSAEEAESFEAVMAEMSPAATVTPLPAGRAKKD
;
A
#
# COMPACT_ATOMS: atom_id res chain seq x y z
N MET A 1 -36.16 -19.97 -33.73
CA MET A 1 -35.02 -19.41 -32.99
C MET A 1 -35.49 -18.85 -31.64
N VAL A 2 -36.53 -18.01 -31.60
CA VAL A 2 -37.29 -17.60 -30.38
C VAL A 2 -37.52 -18.70 -29.34
N SER A 3 -38.11 -19.85 -29.74
CA SER A 3 -38.43 -20.94 -28.79
C SER A 3 -37.18 -21.47 -28.08
N ALA A 4 -36.06 -21.63 -28.80
CA ALA A 4 -34.80 -22.11 -28.24
C ALA A 4 -34.17 -21.08 -27.27
N LEU A 5 -34.30 -19.78 -27.55
CA LEU A 5 -33.84 -18.73 -26.64
C LEU A 5 -34.68 -18.65 -25.36
N ARG A 6 -36.01 -18.79 -25.46
CA ARG A 6 -36.91 -18.82 -24.29
C ARG A 6 -36.67 -20.05 -23.43
N GLU A 7 -36.51 -21.21 -24.05
CA GLU A 7 -36.20 -22.46 -23.36
C GLU A 7 -34.82 -22.39 -22.68
N GLY A 8 -33.82 -21.80 -23.35
CA GLY A 8 -32.51 -21.52 -22.76
C GLY A 8 -32.56 -20.59 -21.55
N VAL A 9 -33.34 -19.50 -21.60
CA VAL A 9 -33.52 -18.59 -20.45
C VAL A 9 -34.23 -19.28 -19.29
N SER A 10 -35.29 -20.04 -19.58
CA SER A 10 -36.04 -20.80 -18.57
C SER A 10 -35.17 -21.86 -17.89
N GLY A 11 -34.37 -22.60 -18.66
CA GLY A 11 -33.42 -23.59 -18.15
C GLY A 11 -32.31 -22.99 -17.28
N LEU A 12 -32.00 -21.71 -17.44
CA LEU A 12 -30.97 -21.01 -16.67
C LEU A 12 -31.51 -20.30 -15.42
N ASP A 13 -32.83 -20.19 -15.18
CA ASP A 13 -33.38 -19.43 -14.03
C ASP A 13 -32.85 -19.95 -12.69
N VAL A 14 -32.83 -21.27 -12.51
CA VAL A 14 -32.28 -21.91 -11.30
C VAL A 14 -30.78 -21.62 -11.17
N THR A 15 -30.03 -21.79 -12.26
CA THR A 15 -28.58 -21.54 -12.29
C THR A 15 -28.25 -20.09 -11.96
N MET A 16 -29.02 -19.12 -12.48
CA MET A 16 -28.83 -17.70 -12.21
C MET A 16 -29.06 -17.35 -10.73
N ARG A 17 -30.14 -17.87 -10.13
CA ARG A 17 -30.44 -17.66 -8.71
C ARG A 17 -29.37 -18.26 -7.81
N LEU A 18 -28.93 -19.49 -8.12
CA LEU A 18 -27.87 -20.16 -7.40
C LEU A 18 -26.54 -19.40 -7.53
N THR A 19 -26.19 -18.98 -8.74
CA THR A 19 -24.99 -18.18 -9.00
C THR A 19 -25.00 -16.89 -8.20
N LEU A 20 -26.13 -16.17 -8.18
CA LEU A 20 -26.26 -14.94 -7.41
C LEU A 20 -26.17 -15.19 -5.89
N ALA A 21 -26.77 -16.26 -5.40
CA ALA A 21 -26.67 -16.65 -4.00
C ALA A 21 -25.23 -16.95 -3.60
N VAL A 22 -24.49 -17.67 -4.44
CA VAL A 22 -23.06 -17.99 -4.22
C VAL A 22 -22.20 -16.72 -4.23
N LEU A 23 -22.41 -15.80 -5.17
CA LEU A 23 -21.66 -14.53 -5.23
C LEU A 23 -21.96 -13.63 -4.03
N ALA A 24 -23.23 -13.49 -3.65
CA ALA A 24 -23.63 -12.70 -2.48
C ALA A 24 -23.12 -13.30 -1.17
N LEU A 25 -23.08 -14.64 -1.07
CA LEU A 25 -22.47 -15.34 0.06
C LEU A 25 -20.95 -15.12 0.10
N ALA A 26 -20.27 -15.26 -1.04
CA ALA A 26 -18.82 -15.02 -1.13
C ALA A 26 -18.47 -13.59 -0.70
N SER A 27 -19.18 -12.58 -1.21
CA SER A 27 -19.02 -11.18 -0.79
C SER A 27 -19.28 -11.01 0.71
N GLY A 28 -20.32 -11.65 1.25
CA GLY A 28 -20.62 -11.65 2.69
C GLY A 28 -19.52 -12.23 3.56
N VAL A 29 -18.95 -13.37 3.16
CA VAL A 29 -17.84 -14.02 3.90
C VAL A 29 -16.61 -13.11 3.94
N TYR A 30 -16.24 -12.50 2.81
CA TYR A 30 -15.11 -11.57 2.79
C TYR A 30 -15.40 -10.26 3.54
N THR A 31 -16.63 -9.76 3.47
CA THR A 31 -17.07 -8.60 4.26
C THR A 31 -16.99 -8.93 5.76
N TYR A 32 -17.42 -10.12 6.18
CA TYR A 32 -17.30 -10.57 7.57
C TYR A 32 -15.85 -10.55 8.04
N LEU A 33 -14.93 -11.12 7.24
CA LEU A 33 -13.52 -11.15 7.58
C LEU A 33 -12.94 -9.74 7.68
N GLY A 34 -13.21 -8.87 6.70
CA GLY A 34 -12.74 -7.49 6.70
C GLY A 34 -13.28 -6.65 7.86
N VAL A 35 -14.58 -6.75 8.18
CA VAL A 35 -15.19 -6.03 9.31
C VAL A 35 -14.66 -6.54 10.64
N ARG A 36 -14.48 -7.86 10.79
CA ARG A 36 -13.98 -8.45 12.04
C ARG A 36 -12.61 -7.92 12.41
N GLU A 37 -11.76 -7.65 11.42
CA GLU A 37 -10.42 -7.08 11.63
C GLU A 37 -10.45 -5.58 11.92
N LEU A 38 -11.51 -4.88 11.50
CA LEU A 38 -11.68 -3.44 11.73
C LEU A 38 -12.25 -3.11 13.12
N LEU A 39 -13.04 -4.03 13.69
CA LEU A 39 -13.71 -3.81 14.97
C LEU A 39 -12.80 -4.16 16.14
N ASP A 40 -12.50 -3.17 16.98
CA ASP A 40 -11.89 -3.38 18.29
C ASP A 40 -12.95 -3.59 19.37
N GLY A 41 -12.81 -4.65 20.17
CA GLY A 41 -13.71 -4.93 21.28
C GLY A 41 -13.68 -6.39 21.75
N PRO A 42 -14.54 -6.75 22.73
CA PRO A 42 -14.66 -8.13 23.20
C PRO A 42 -14.97 -9.08 22.03
N PRO A 43 -14.30 -10.26 21.94
CA PRO A 43 -14.43 -11.16 20.79
C PRO A 43 -15.87 -11.52 20.43
N VAL A 44 -16.73 -11.64 21.44
CA VAL A 44 -18.15 -11.96 21.25
C VAL A 44 -18.87 -10.81 20.52
N MET A 45 -18.66 -9.57 20.96
CA MET A 45 -19.32 -8.39 20.36
C MET A 45 -18.86 -8.15 18.93
N THR A 46 -17.56 -8.25 18.66
CA THR A 46 -17.01 -8.01 17.30
C THR A 46 -17.47 -9.09 16.32
N VAL A 47 -17.55 -10.36 16.75
CA VAL A 47 -18.11 -11.45 15.95
C VAL A 47 -19.58 -11.20 15.63
N PHE A 48 -20.42 -10.86 16.62
CA PHE A 48 -21.85 -10.61 16.37
C PHE A 48 -22.07 -9.39 15.46
N ALA A 49 -21.34 -8.29 15.68
CA ALA A 49 -21.42 -7.12 14.84
C ALA A 49 -21.02 -7.42 13.38
N ALA A 50 -19.93 -8.16 13.17
CA ALA A 50 -19.49 -8.57 11.85
C ALA A 50 -20.50 -9.51 11.15
N ILE A 51 -21.15 -10.43 11.89
CA ILE A 51 -22.22 -11.29 11.34
C ILE A 51 -23.43 -10.46 10.90
N ILE A 52 -23.89 -9.52 11.74
CA ILE A 52 -25.03 -8.67 11.42
C ILE A 52 -24.72 -7.83 10.17
N TYR A 53 -23.54 -7.19 10.13
CA TYR A 53 -23.14 -6.37 9.00
C TYR A 53 -23.02 -7.18 7.70
N SER A 54 -22.26 -8.28 7.73
CA SER A 54 -22.07 -9.14 6.54
C SER A 54 -23.38 -9.75 6.03
N SER A 55 -24.26 -10.20 6.92
CA SER A 55 -25.57 -10.74 6.52
C SER A 55 -26.46 -9.67 5.87
N ALA A 56 -26.47 -8.45 6.42
CA ALA A 56 -27.21 -7.33 5.83
C ALA A 56 -26.67 -6.97 4.43
N VAL A 57 -25.36 -6.92 4.26
CA VAL A 57 -24.71 -6.65 2.97
C VAL A 57 -25.01 -7.76 1.96
N SER A 58 -24.88 -9.04 2.33
CA SER A 58 -25.23 -10.16 1.45
C SER A 58 -26.67 -10.13 0.98
N VAL A 59 -27.62 -9.89 1.89
CA VAL A 59 -29.05 -9.80 1.55
C VAL A 59 -29.30 -8.61 0.64
N ALA A 60 -28.67 -7.45 0.90
CA ALA A 60 -28.79 -6.27 0.06
C ALA A 60 -28.25 -6.49 -1.35
N ILE A 61 -27.06 -7.08 -1.50
CA ILE A 61 -26.44 -7.43 -2.79
C ILE A 61 -27.33 -8.41 -3.55
N TYR A 62 -27.76 -9.50 -2.89
CA TYR A 62 -28.63 -10.50 -3.50
C TYR A 62 -29.96 -9.89 -3.96
N ALA A 63 -30.60 -9.09 -3.10
CA ALA A 63 -31.87 -8.44 -3.44
C ALA A 63 -31.69 -7.47 -4.61
N PHE A 64 -30.70 -6.57 -4.54
CA PHE A 64 -30.42 -5.56 -5.57
C PHE A 64 -30.25 -6.19 -6.96
N TRP A 65 -29.39 -7.19 -7.07
CA TRP A 65 -29.16 -7.87 -8.34
C TRP A 65 -30.35 -8.72 -8.77
N SER A 66 -31.10 -9.34 -7.84
CA SER A 66 -32.35 -10.04 -8.15
C SER A 66 -33.39 -9.12 -8.78
N PHE A 67 -33.54 -7.89 -8.25
CA PHE A 67 -34.42 -6.88 -8.84
C PHE A 67 -33.97 -6.53 -10.26
N LEU A 68 -32.69 -6.26 -10.49
CA LEU A 68 -32.19 -5.88 -11.81
C LEU A 68 -32.31 -7.01 -12.84
N LEU A 69 -31.96 -8.25 -12.48
CA LEU A 69 -32.10 -9.42 -13.34
C LEU A 69 -33.56 -9.66 -13.75
N ARG A 70 -34.51 -9.36 -12.85
CA ARG A 70 -35.92 -9.55 -13.12
C ARG A 70 -36.53 -8.41 -13.93
N PHE A 71 -36.24 -7.16 -13.60
CA PHE A 71 -36.95 -6.00 -14.17
C PHE A 71 -36.25 -5.40 -15.40
N LEU A 72 -34.93 -5.21 -15.38
CA LEU A 72 -34.23 -4.49 -16.46
C LEU A 72 -34.40 -5.14 -17.85
N PRO A 73 -34.32 -6.48 -18.02
CA PRO A 73 -34.49 -7.11 -19.33
C PRO A 73 -35.90 -6.97 -19.92
N HIS A 74 -36.92 -6.77 -19.07
CA HIS A 74 -38.33 -6.78 -19.44
C HIS A 74 -38.90 -5.38 -19.74
N VAL A 75 -38.26 -4.32 -19.25
CA VAL A 75 -38.70 -2.93 -19.48
C VAL A 75 -38.49 -2.52 -20.95
N ARG A 76 -39.56 -1.98 -21.55
CA ARG A 76 -39.60 -1.58 -22.97
C ARG A 76 -39.34 -0.10 -23.19
N ASP A 77 -39.84 0.74 -22.28
CA ASP A 77 -39.73 2.19 -22.37
C ASP A 77 -38.27 2.65 -22.20
N VAL A 78 -37.82 3.54 -23.09
CA VAL A 78 -36.43 4.02 -23.14
C VAL A 78 -36.10 4.84 -21.90
N ALA A 79 -37.02 5.70 -21.45
CA ALA A 79 -36.82 6.51 -20.25
C ALA A 79 -36.70 5.64 -19.00
N SER A 80 -37.62 4.68 -18.83
CA SER A 80 -37.60 3.72 -17.72
C SER A 80 -36.35 2.83 -17.72
N ARG A 81 -35.90 2.41 -18.91
CA ARG A 81 -34.65 1.63 -19.05
C ARG A 81 -33.42 2.46 -18.69
N LEU A 82 -33.40 3.74 -19.07
CA LEU A 82 -32.33 4.67 -18.67
C LEU A 82 -32.28 4.82 -17.14
N TRP A 83 -33.44 5.03 -16.49
CA TRP A 83 -33.51 5.15 -15.03
C TRP A 83 -33.06 3.88 -14.31
N LEU A 84 -33.44 2.69 -14.78
CA LEU A 84 -32.96 1.45 -14.20
C LEU A 84 -31.46 1.21 -14.45
N THR A 85 -30.92 1.66 -15.58
CA THR A 85 -29.48 1.61 -15.84
C THR A 85 -28.72 2.58 -14.93
N ALA A 86 -29.26 3.78 -14.70
CA ALA A 86 -28.72 4.74 -13.74
C ALA A 86 -28.78 4.20 -12.30
N ALA A 87 -29.89 3.56 -11.91
CA ALA A 87 -30.02 2.88 -10.62
C ALA A 87 -29.04 1.71 -10.49
N MET A 88 -28.78 0.97 -11.57
CA MET A 88 -27.75 -0.08 -11.60
C MET A 88 -26.35 0.49 -11.38
N LEU A 89 -26.00 1.58 -12.04
CA LEU A 89 -24.70 2.24 -11.85
C LEU A 89 -24.55 2.79 -10.43
N LEU A 90 -25.57 3.49 -9.92
CA LEU A 90 -25.57 4.02 -8.56
C LEU A 90 -25.45 2.90 -7.52
N GLY A 91 -26.25 1.83 -7.64
CA GLY A 91 -26.19 0.70 -6.73
C GLY A 91 -24.85 -0.05 -6.83
N SER A 92 -24.27 -0.16 -8.02
CA SER A 92 -22.91 -0.73 -8.20
C SER A 92 -21.86 0.08 -7.44
N LEU A 93 -21.89 1.41 -7.55
CA LEU A 93 -21.00 2.30 -6.80
C LEU A 93 -21.20 2.17 -5.28
N MET A 94 -22.44 2.06 -4.82
CA MET A 94 -22.75 1.84 -3.40
C MET A 94 -22.22 0.50 -2.89
N ILE A 95 -22.35 -0.57 -3.69
CA ILE A 95 -21.80 -1.89 -3.33
C ILE A 95 -20.27 -1.81 -3.25
N ILE A 96 -19.61 -1.18 -4.22
CA ILE A 96 -18.15 -1.00 -4.19
C ILE A 96 -17.71 -0.24 -2.93
N ALA A 97 -18.40 0.86 -2.62
CA ALA A 97 -18.09 1.70 -1.46
C ALA A 97 -18.28 0.97 -0.13
N MET A 98 -19.33 0.15 -0.01
CA MET A 98 -19.61 -0.59 1.23
C MET A 98 -18.75 -1.86 1.38
N SER A 99 -18.51 -2.61 0.30
CA SER A 99 -18.04 -4.00 0.37
C SER A 99 -16.64 -4.21 -0.23
N SER A 100 -16.34 -3.64 -1.40
CA SER A 100 -15.15 -4.06 -2.16
C SER A 100 -13.82 -3.78 -1.44
N TRP A 101 -13.70 -2.69 -0.67
CA TRP A 101 -12.48 -2.41 0.09
C TRP A 101 -12.29 -3.36 1.29
N LEU A 102 -13.38 -3.78 1.95
CA LEU A 102 -13.36 -4.79 3.01
C LEU A 102 -13.06 -6.18 2.44
N ASN A 103 -13.60 -6.48 1.27
CA ASN A 103 -13.29 -7.71 0.54
C ASN A 103 -11.82 -7.76 0.12
N ALA A 104 -11.27 -6.64 -0.36
CA ALA A 104 -9.85 -6.52 -0.67
C ALA A 104 -8.98 -6.65 0.59
N ALA A 105 -9.40 -6.07 1.72
CA ALA A 105 -8.76 -6.24 3.03
C ALA A 105 -8.72 -7.71 3.47
N ALA A 106 -9.82 -8.46 3.31
CA ALA A 106 -9.86 -9.87 3.64
C ALA A 106 -8.94 -10.73 2.74
N LEU A 107 -8.76 -10.34 1.48
CA LEU A 107 -7.93 -11.07 0.51
C LEU A 107 -6.43 -10.77 0.64
N ALA A 108 -6.08 -9.51 0.91
CA ALA A 108 -4.70 -9.02 0.80
C ALA A 108 -4.21 -8.26 2.04
N GLY A 109 -5.02 -8.16 3.09
CA GLY A 109 -4.73 -7.37 4.30
C GLY A 109 -3.39 -7.67 4.94
N ALA A 110 -3.10 -8.96 5.16
CA ALA A 110 -1.83 -9.38 5.73
C ALA A 110 -0.63 -9.00 4.84
N ALA A 111 -0.72 -9.27 3.55
CA ALA A 111 0.34 -8.92 2.59
C ALA A 111 0.54 -7.39 2.49
N ALA A 112 -0.54 -6.61 2.61
CA ALA A 112 -0.46 -5.15 2.61
C ALA A 112 0.21 -4.60 3.88
N ILE A 113 0.00 -5.22 5.04
CA ILE A 113 0.75 -4.89 6.25
C ILE A 113 2.22 -5.29 6.07
N GLU A 114 2.53 -6.47 5.51
CA GLU A 114 3.93 -6.86 5.24
C GLU A 114 4.64 -5.85 4.33
N GLN A 115 3.97 -5.35 3.30
CA GLN A 115 4.46 -4.27 2.46
C GLN A 115 4.69 -2.98 3.26
N HIS A 116 3.78 -2.63 4.16
CA HIS A 116 3.95 -1.47 5.05
C HIS A 116 5.20 -1.60 5.93
N LEU A 117 5.39 -2.76 6.56
CA LEU A 117 6.56 -3.04 7.38
C LEU A 117 7.84 -3.01 6.56
N ALA A 118 7.84 -3.60 5.36
CA ALA A 118 8.99 -3.63 4.45
C ALA A 118 9.45 -2.21 4.06
N VAL A 119 8.52 -1.37 3.61
CA VAL A 119 8.80 0.04 3.27
C VAL A 119 9.32 0.80 4.48
N THR A 120 8.75 0.54 5.65
CA THR A 120 9.15 1.20 6.90
C THR A 120 10.58 0.82 7.31
N VAL A 121 10.95 -0.47 7.25
CA VAL A 121 12.34 -0.91 7.51
C VAL A 121 13.32 -0.28 6.54
N GLN A 122 12.95 -0.16 5.26
CA GLN A 122 13.82 0.46 4.27
C GLN A 122 14.08 1.93 4.60
N ASN A 123 13.06 2.65 5.04
CA ASN A 123 13.21 4.04 5.48
C ASN A 123 14.08 4.14 6.73
N TYR A 124 13.85 3.31 7.74
CA TYR A 124 14.70 3.30 8.93
C TYR A 124 16.15 2.89 8.67
N THR A 125 16.38 1.98 7.72
CA THR A 125 17.75 1.62 7.28
C THR A 125 18.45 2.87 6.72
N ARG A 126 17.76 3.62 5.85
CA ARG A 126 18.28 4.87 5.28
C ARG A 126 18.56 5.92 6.35
N ASP A 127 17.66 6.06 7.32
CA ASP A 127 17.81 7.04 8.42
C ASP A 127 19.01 6.68 9.31
N LEU A 128 19.17 5.40 9.66
CA LEU A 128 20.31 4.90 10.42
C LEU A 128 21.64 5.12 9.68
N ASP A 129 21.70 4.79 8.39
CA ASP A 129 22.90 5.02 7.57
C ASP A 129 23.23 6.51 7.45
N THR A 130 22.22 7.36 7.33
CA THR A 130 22.39 8.82 7.26
C THR A 130 22.94 9.36 8.58
N ALA A 131 22.36 8.94 9.72
CA ALA A 131 22.83 9.34 11.05
C ALA A 131 24.27 8.85 11.33
N HIS A 132 24.60 7.63 10.90
CA HIS A 132 25.95 7.10 11.01
C HIS A 132 26.96 7.91 10.20
N ASN A 133 26.66 8.18 8.92
CA ASN A 133 27.54 8.98 8.07
C ASN A 133 27.78 10.39 8.63
N ARG A 134 26.78 10.99 9.26
CA ARG A 134 26.93 12.28 9.96
C ARG A 134 27.84 12.18 11.17
N ALA A 135 27.70 11.13 11.98
CA ALA A 135 28.59 10.86 13.11
C ALA A 135 30.04 10.58 12.66
N LEU A 136 30.23 9.92 11.51
CA LEU A 136 31.55 9.73 10.88
C LEU A 136 32.12 11.03 10.30
N GLY A 137 31.27 11.99 9.91
CA GLY A 137 31.71 13.28 9.36
C GLY A 137 32.73 13.98 10.26
N ALA A 138 32.50 14.00 11.57
CA ALA A 138 33.44 14.59 12.53
C ALA A 138 34.77 13.82 12.62
N GLN A 139 34.77 12.50 12.39
CA GLN A 139 35.99 11.69 12.37
C GLN A 139 36.86 11.98 11.15
N SER A 140 36.28 12.44 10.04
CA SER A 140 37.07 12.87 8.88
C SER A 140 37.98 14.07 9.19
N LEU A 141 37.65 14.84 10.24
CA LEU A 141 38.45 15.98 10.72
C LEU A 141 39.60 15.55 11.64
N LEU A 142 39.59 14.31 12.15
CA LEU A 142 40.59 13.83 13.11
C LEU A 142 42.03 13.96 12.61
N PRO A 143 42.37 13.56 11.35
CA PRO A 143 43.73 13.74 10.84
C PRO A 143 44.16 15.20 10.80
N ASP A 144 43.25 16.11 10.45
CA ASP A 144 43.53 17.54 10.36
C ASP A 144 43.73 18.16 11.75
N ILE A 145 42.95 17.74 12.75
CA ILE A 145 43.11 18.14 14.16
C ILE A 145 44.48 17.66 14.70
N GLN A 146 44.84 16.41 14.45
CA GLN A 146 46.13 15.83 14.87
C GLN A 146 47.32 16.53 14.20
N LEU A 147 47.19 16.83 12.90
CA LEU A 147 48.21 17.55 12.14
C LEU A 147 48.38 18.99 12.69
N ALA A 148 47.28 19.67 13.00
CA ALA A 148 47.30 20.99 13.60
C ALA A 148 47.97 20.98 14.98
N SER A 149 47.60 20.02 15.86
CA SER A 149 48.24 19.86 17.17
C SER A 149 49.75 19.64 17.04
N THR A 150 50.17 18.72 16.15
CA THR A 150 51.59 18.43 15.92
C THR A 150 52.36 19.65 15.41
N ARG A 151 51.74 20.46 14.54
CA ARG A 151 52.34 21.72 14.05
C ARG A 151 52.56 22.70 15.20
N PHE A 152 51.56 22.91 16.06
CA PHE A 152 51.71 23.81 17.21
C PHE A 152 52.77 23.33 18.21
N ALA A 153 52.84 22.02 18.48
CA ALA A 153 53.91 21.45 19.31
C ALA A 153 55.31 21.73 18.73
N ARG A 154 55.47 21.57 17.41
CA ARG A 154 56.74 21.86 16.73
C ARG A 154 57.09 23.35 16.74
N LEU A 155 56.11 24.24 16.54
CA LEU A 155 56.34 25.69 16.66
C LEU A 155 56.74 26.06 18.10
N ALA A 156 56.12 25.46 19.12
CA ALA A 156 56.47 25.69 20.51
C ALA A 156 57.92 25.26 20.81
N GLU A 157 58.35 24.11 20.29
CA GLU A 157 59.72 23.62 20.46
C GLU A 157 60.74 24.50 19.71
N ALA A 158 60.42 24.91 18.48
CA ALA A 158 61.27 25.81 17.70
C ALA A 158 61.46 27.17 18.40
N GLU A 159 60.39 27.73 18.98
CA GLU A 159 60.46 28.97 19.74
C GLU A 159 61.24 28.80 21.05
N ARG A 160 61.12 27.65 21.72
CA ARG A 160 61.93 27.33 22.92
C ARG A 160 63.43 27.37 22.62
N GLY A 161 63.83 26.92 21.43
CA GLY A 161 65.19 27.05 20.90
C GLY A 161 65.57 28.44 20.36
N GLY A 162 64.65 29.40 20.37
CA GLY A 162 64.86 30.77 19.87
C GLY A 162 64.86 30.90 18.35
N ALA A 163 64.40 29.89 17.62
CA ALA A 163 64.45 29.85 16.16
C ALA A 163 63.43 30.81 15.51
N LEU A 164 62.33 31.13 16.19
CA LEU A 164 61.26 31.97 15.65
C LEU A 164 61.48 33.44 16.06
N THR A 165 61.64 33.77 17.35
CA THR A 165 61.83 35.16 17.80
C THR A 165 63.27 35.63 17.92
N GLY A 166 64.26 34.74 17.87
CA GLY A 166 65.68 35.06 18.05
C GLY A 166 66.17 35.03 19.51
N THR A 167 65.29 34.73 20.46
CA THR A 167 65.61 34.54 21.88
C THR A 167 65.06 33.20 22.36
N GLY A 168 65.92 32.28 22.81
CA GLY A 168 65.47 31.01 23.37
C GLY A 168 64.87 31.18 24.77
N GLY A 169 63.86 30.37 25.10
CA GLY A 169 63.23 30.38 26.42
C GLY A 169 61.76 29.95 26.41
N SER A 170 61.22 29.68 27.60
CA SER A 170 59.80 29.34 27.81
C SER A 170 58.93 30.59 27.91
N GLY A 171 58.99 31.47 26.92
CA GLY A 171 58.19 32.70 26.88
C GLY A 171 56.69 32.44 26.68
N THR A 172 55.89 33.52 26.71
CA THR A 172 54.43 33.49 26.56
C THR A 172 53.97 32.83 25.25
N VAL A 173 54.74 32.99 24.16
CA VAL A 173 54.47 32.34 22.86
C VAL A 173 54.55 30.82 22.97
N VAL A 174 55.57 30.30 23.67
CA VAL A 174 55.73 28.84 23.89
C VAL A 174 54.57 28.31 24.72
N GLN A 175 54.13 29.03 25.76
CA GLN A 175 52.99 28.64 26.60
C GLN A 175 51.69 28.57 25.79
N LEU A 176 51.41 29.61 24.99
CA LEU A 176 50.22 29.66 24.14
C LEU A 176 50.18 28.52 23.11
N LEU A 177 51.29 28.30 22.39
CA LEU A 177 51.39 27.23 21.40
C LEU A 177 51.28 25.83 22.04
N SER A 178 51.87 25.65 23.24
CA SER A 178 51.75 24.40 23.98
C SER A 178 50.32 24.16 24.46
N GLN A 179 49.62 25.21 24.92
CA GLN A 179 48.22 25.14 25.31
C GLN A 179 47.32 24.76 24.13
N MET A 180 47.49 25.42 22.98
CA MET A 180 46.73 25.11 21.76
C MET A 180 46.96 23.67 21.28
N SER A 181 48.21 23.19 21.32
CA SER A 181 48.53 21.80 21.01
C SER A 181 47.82 20.82 21.95
N SER A 182 47.86 21.08 23.27
CA SER A 182 47.15 20.25 24.26
C SER A 182 45.65 20.22 24.02
N GLN A 183 45.02 21.38 23.79
CA GLN A 183 43.57 21.47 23.54
C GLN A 183 43.14 20.69 22.28
N LEU A 184 43.93 20.77 21.20
CA LEU A 184 43.65 20.02 19.97
C LEU A 184 43.91 18.52 20.15
N ASP A 185 44.89 18.13 20.96
CA ASP A 185 45.16 16.73 21.25
C ASP A 185 44.06 16.10 22.14
N ASP A 186 43.54 16.86 23.11
CA ASP A 186 42.37 16.50 23.91
C ASP A 186 41.14 16.32 23.02
N LEU A 187 40.86 17.29 22.14
CA LEU A 187 39.78 17.21 21.15
C LEU A 187 39.94 16.00 20.22
N ALA A 188 41.15 15.70 19.76
CA ALA A 188 41.42 14.54 18.91
C ALA A 188 41.07 13.23 19.63
N ARG A 189 41.40 13.11 20.93
CA ARG A 189 41.02 11.93 21.73
C ARG A 189 39.50 11.83 21.92
N GLU A 190 38.82 12.95 22.16
CA GLU A 190 37.35 12.98 22.28
C GLU A 190 36.65 12.58 20.97
N VAL A 191 37.12 13.09 19.84
CA VAL A 191 36.63 12.74 18.50
C VAL A 191 36.84 11.25 18.22
N ALA A 192 38.02 10.70 18.55
CA ALA A 192 38.29 9.27 18.41
C ALA A 192 37.36 8.41 19.29
N ALA A 193 37.16 8.80 20.56
CA ALA A 193 36.27 8.09 21.48
C ALA A 193 34.79 8.20 21.08
N SER A 194 34.37 9.33 20.51
CA SER A 194 33.04 9.47 19.89
C SER A 194 32.87 8.52 18.71
N GLY A 195 33.92 8.33 17.90
CA GLY A 195 33.85 7.42 16.76
C GLY A 195 33.60 5.96 17.14
N GLU A 196 34.23 5.47 18.21
CA GLU A 196 33.95 4.13 18.73
C GLU A 196 32.52 3.99 19.27
N ARG A 197 32.00 5.02 19.95
CA ARG A 197 30.58 5.05 20.38
C ARG A 197 29.63 5.03 19.18
N ALA A 198 29.92 5.79 18.13
CA ALA A 198 29.10 5.82 16.92
C ALA A 198 29.06 4.45 16.21
N LYS A 199 30.18 3.71 16.19
CA LYS A 199 30.23 2.33 15.66
C LYS A 199 29.37 1.37 16.49
N ALA A 200 29.43 1.48 17.83
CA ALA A 200 28.63 0.65 18.71
C ALA A 200 27.12 0.85 18.49
N PHE A 201 26.66 2.11 18.44
CA PHE A 201 25.25 2.41 18.15
C PHE A 201 24.82 1.99 16.75
N TYR A 202 25.70 2.09 15.74
CA TYR A 202 25.38 1.62 14.39
C TYR A 202 25.23 0.09 14.34
N ALA A 203 26.09 -0.64 15.06
CA ALA A 203 25.96 -2.10 15.17
C ALA A 203 24.68 -2.50 15.90
N GLU A 204 24.31 -1.79 16.98
CA GLU A 204 23.04 -1.99 17.68
C GLU A 204 21.84 -1.71 16.78
N GLY A 205 21.83 -0.57 16.08
CA GLY A 205 20.78 -0.21 15.12
C GLY A 205 20.67 -1.21 13.97
N SER A 206 21.79 -1.72 13.49
CA SER A 206 21.82 -2.75 12.44
C SER A 206 21.20 -4.08 12.92
N ALA A 207 21.45 -4.45 14.18
CA ALA A 207 20.83 -5.63 14.80
C ALA A 207 19.31 -5.43 15.01
N GLN A 208 18.87 -4.23 15.38
CA GLN A 208 17.45 -3.87 15.46
C GLN A 208 16.78 -3.97 14.08
N ILE A 209 17.38 -3.40 13.04
CA ILE A 209 16.91 -3.54 11.64
C ILE A 209 16.82 -5.01 11.21
N ALA A 210 17.78 -5.86 11.59
CA ALA A 210 17.74 -7.29 11.29
C ALA A 210 16.51 -7.96 11.94
N ARG A 211 16.24 -7.71 13.22
CA ARG A 211 15.02 -8.19 13.90
C ARG A 211 13.74 -7.68 13.23
N MET A 212 13.73 -6.41 12.82
CA MET A 212 12.58 -5.86 12.08
C MET A 212 12.32 -6.61 10.77
N ARG A 213 13.36 -7.00 10.02
CA ARG A 213 13.24 -7.82 8.79
C ARG A 213 12.70 -9.22 9.06
N GLU A 214 13.02 -9.81 10.22
CA GLU A 214 12.43 -11.07 10.67
C GLU A 214 10.91 -10.90 10.91
N PHE A 215 10.47 -9.79 11.50
CA PHE A 215 9.04 -9.51 11.64
C PHE A 215 8.34 -9.25 10.30
N VAL A 216 9.03 -8.72 9.29
CA VAL A 216 8.46 -8.53 7.94
C VAL A 216 8.25 -9.86 7.21
N SER A 217 9.16 -10.82 7.36
CA SER A 217 9.17 -12.08 6.60
C SER A 217 8.72 -13.32 7.40
N GLY A 218 8.47 -13.17 8.70
CA GLY A 218 8.08 -14.25 9.59
C GLY A 218 6.74 -14.88 9.23
N GLN A 219 6.48 -16.07 9.75
CA GLN A 219 5.16 -16.73 9.65
C GLN A 219 4.35 -16.47 10.93
N GLY A 220 3.02 -16.59 10.82
CA GLY A 220 2.10 -16.43 11.96
C GLY A 220 1.23 -15.17 11.85
N ASP A 221 0.62 -14.79 12.96
CA ASP A 221 -0.31 -13.65 13.02
C ASP A 221 0.40 -12.32 12.71
N ILE A 222 -0.05 -11.66 11.65
CA ILE A 222 0.52 -10.40 11.17
C ILE A 222 0.31 -9.25 12.17
N LYS A 223 -0.79 -9.28 12.96
CA LYS A 223 -1.07 -8.22 13.94
C LYS A 223 -0.03 -8.27 15.07
N ALA A 224 0.17 -9.43 15.67
CA ALA A 224 1.20 -9.62 16.70
C ALA A 224 2.61 -9.27 16.20
N ARG A 225 2.95 -9.63 14.96
CA ARG A 225 4.22 -9.25 14.33
C ARG A 225 4.36 -7.75 14.13
N SER A 226 3.30 -7.07 13.67
CA SER A 226 3.27 -5.61 13.50
C SER A 226 3.43 -4.87 14.83
N ASP A 227 2.83 -5.39 15.91
CA ASP A 227 2.98 -4.81 17.25
C ASP A 227 4.42 -4.96 17.77
N ALA A 228 5.02 -6.14 17.61
CA ALA A 228 6.42 -6.40 17.96
C ALA A 228 7.38 -5.52 17.14
N PHE A 229 7.09 -5.34 15.85
CA PHE A 229 7.80 -4.42 14.98
C PHE A 229 7.74 -2.98 15.50
N GLY A 230 6.59 -2.53 15.98
CA GLY A 230 6.44 -1.19 16.54
C GLY A 230 7.30 -0.95 17.79
N ALA A 231 7.43 -1.96 18.65
CA ALA A 231 8.32 -1.89 19.81
C ALA A 231 9.80 -1.78 19.38
N GLU A 232 10.21 -2.58 18.38
CA GLU A 232 11.57 -2.54 17.83
C GLU A 232 11.86 -1.21 17.11
N ALA A 233 10.88 -0.67 16.38
CA ALA A 233 10.99 0.63 15.73
C ALA A 233 11.22 1.75 16.75
N LEU A 234 10.56 1.72 17.91
CA LEU A 234 10.77 2.70 18.98
C LEU A 234 12.20 2.61 19.55
N ALA A 235 12.72 1.38 19.75
CA ALA A 235 14.09 1.17 20.20
C ALA A 235 15.12 1.71 19.19
N LEU A 236 14.86 1.50 17.89
CA LEU A 236 15.70 2.01 16.81
C LEU A 236 15.69 3.53 16.72
N ILE A 237 14.52 4.17 16.87
CA ILE A 237 14.43 5.64 16.93
C ILE A 237 15.29 6.18 18.09
N GLY A 238 15.26 5.53 19.25
CA GLY A 238 16.13 5.88 20.38
C GLY A 238 17.61 5.75 20.06
N THR A 239 17.99 4.69 19.35
CA THR A 239 19.38 4.44 18.93
C THR A 239 19.87 5.47 17.90
N ILE A 240 19.03 5.83 16.93
CA ILE A 240 19.33 6.89 15.95
C ILE A 240 19.49 8.24 16.66
N ALA A 241 18.62 8.55 17.64
CA ALA A 241 18.74 9.76 18.44
C ALA A 241 20.05 9.80 19.25
N ALA A 242 20.45 8.68 19.87
CA ALA A 242 21.72 8.56 20.58
C ALA A 242 22.94 8.72 19.64
N LEU A 243 22.83 8.21 18.42
CA LEU A 243 23.85 8.35 17.39
C LEU A 243 24.01 9.82 16.95
N GLU A 244 22.91 10.55 16.72
CA GLU A 244 22.95 11.98 16.41
C GLU A 244 23.55 12.80 17.57
N GLN A 245 23.23 12.46 18.83
CA GLN A 245 23.81 13.10 20.02
C GLN A 245 25.31 12.82 20.20
N THR A 246 25.84 11.80 19.54
CA THR A 246 27.27 11.44 19.62
C THR A 246 28.14 12.33 18.72
N SER A 247 27.55 13.09 17.80
CA SER A 247 28.28 13.95 16.86
C SER A 247 29.15 15.00 17.56
N MET A 248 30.45 15.03 17.22
CA MET A 248 31.43 15.99 17.76
C MET A 248 31.59 17.24 16.90
N ALA A 249 30.85 17.38 15.78
CA ALA A 249 30.99 18.54 14.90
C ALA A 249 30.78 19.89 15.62
N PRO A 250 29.77 20.06 16.51
CA PRO A 250 29.63 21.29 17.29
C PRO A 250 30.80 21.57 18.24
N ALA A 251 31.42 20.53 18.81
CA ALA A 251 32.58 20.66 19.68
C ALA A 251 33.83 21.07 18.89
N VAL A 252 34.05 20.47 17.71
CA VAL A 252 35.14 20.85 16.80
C VAL A 252 35.00 22.30 16.33
N ARG A 253 33.78 22.74 15.98
CA ARG A 253 33.51 24.13 15.62
C ARG A 253 33.85 25.09 16.76
N ARG A 254 33.41 24.78 17.99
CA ARG A 254 33.71 25.60 19.17
C ARG A 254 35.21 25.67 19.44
N ALA A 255 35.91 24.54 19.39
CA ALA A 255 37.36 24.51 19.55
C ALA A 255 38.08 25.33 18.46
N ALA A 256 37.58 25.30 17.22
CA ALA A 256 38.12 26.12 16.15
C ALA A 256 37.91 27.63 16.40
N ASP A 257 36.74 28.03 16.88
CA ASP A 257 36.46 29.43 17.26
C ASP A 257 37.36 29.87 18.45
N ASP A 258 37.52 29.00 19.45
CA ASP A 258 38.34 29.25 20.64
C ASP A 258 39.84 29.42 20.31
N LEU A 259 40.36 28.74 19.28
CA LEU A 259 41.74 28.93 18.79
C LEU A 259 42.00 30.36 18.32
N VAL A 260 41.00 31.01 17.70
CA VAL A 260 41.11 32.38 17.18
C VAL A 260 40.98 33.37 18.33
N THR A 261 39.97 33.21 19.20
CA THR A 261 39.73 34.14 20.30
C THR A 261 40.75 34.00 21.43
N GLY A 262 41.30 32.81 21.62
CA GLY A 262 42.32 32.52 22.63
C GLY A 262 43.73 32.99 22.23
N PHE A 263 43.96 33.32 20.96
CA PHE A 263 45.22 33.89 20.52
C PHE A 263 45.32 35.36 20.94
N ILE A 264 45.99 35.63 22.06
CA ILE A 264 46.39 36.98 22.45
C ILE A 264 47.86 37.14 22.05
N ALA A 265 48.12 37.97 21.04
CA ALA A 265 49.47 38.26 20.58
C ALA A 265 50.34 38.75 21.75
N PRO A 266 51.40 38.01 22.15
CA PRO A 266 52.25 38.44 23.25
C PRO A 266 52.97 39.74 22.89
N ALA A 267 53.07 40.67 23.84
CA ALA A 267 53.80 41.91 23.64
C ALA A 267 55.28 41.62 23.38
N ALA A 268 55.86 42.25 22.34
CA ALA A 268 57.28 42.13 22.04
C ALA A 268 58.12 42.70 23.19
N ASP A 269 59.03 41.90 23.74
CA ASP A 269 59.87 42.23 24.91
C ASP A 269 61.35 42.45 24.53
N GLY A 270 61.64 42.54 23.24
CA GLY A 270 62.99 42.69 22.72
C GLY A 270 63.73 43.89 23.30
N ARG A 271 64.94 43.65 23.84
CA ARG A 271 65.83 44.69 24.39
C ARG A 271 66.34 45.70 23.34
N THR A 272 66.09 45.45 22.05
CA THR A 272 66.42 46.31 20.91
C THR A 272 65.22 46.46 19.98
N ALA A 273 65.09 47.61 19.33
CA ALA A 273 63.98 47.89 18.40
C ALA A 273 63.91 46.89 17.22
N ASP A 274 65.06 46.37 16.77
CA ASP A 274 65.15 45.36 15.71
C ASP A 274 64.59 43.99 16.17
N LEU A 275 64.92 43.56 17.39
CA LEU A 275 64.41 42.31 17.97
C LEU A 275 62.89 42.38 18.21
N ALA A 276 62.40 43.51 18.72
CA ALA A 276 60.97 43.74 18.92
C ALA A 276 60.18 43.76 17.59
N GLY A 277 60.76 44.33 16.53
CA GLY A 277 60.18 44.33 15.18
C GLY A 277 60.09 42.93 14.56
N ARG A 278 61.15 42.12 14.71
CA ARG A 278 61.16 40.71 14.28
C ARG A 278 60.15 39.86 15.05
N GLN A 279 60.11 40.00 16.38
CA GLN A 279 59.13 39.32 17.24
C GLN A 279 57.69 39.62 16.79
N SER A 280 57.37 40.89 16.54
CA SER A 280 56.03 41.29 16.08
C SER A 280 55.64 40.68 14.73
N THR A 281 56.60 40.58 13.80
CA THR A 281 56.38 39.98 12.47
C THR A 281 56.14 38.47 12.54
N VAL A 282 56.90 37.78 13.41
CA VAL A 282 56.78 36.34 13.64
C VAL A 282 55.46 36.01 14.32
N VAL A 283 55.12 36.72 15.41
CA VAL A 283 53.84 36.57 16.10
C VAL A 283 52.67 36.79 15.15
N GLY A 284 52.71 37.84 14.32
CA GLY A 284 51.66 38.09 13.31
C GLY A 284 51.59 37.03 12.20
N SER A 285 52.70 36.35 11.89
CA SER A 285 52.69 35.22 10.93
C SER A 285 52.09 33.96 11.55
N VAL A 286 52.38 33.69 12.82
CA VAL A 286 51.77 32.60 13.60
C VAL A 286 50.28 32.84 13.76
N GLU A 287 49.86 34.05 14.10
CA GLU A 287 48.45 34.45 14.20
C GLU A 287 47.68 34.15 12.92
N LYS A 288 48.21 34.56 11.76
CA LYS A 288 47.59 34.26 10.45
C LYS A 288 47.49 32.77 10.18
N ALA A 289 48.50 31.99 10.55
CA ALA A 289 48.48 30.54 10.38
C ALA A 289 47.44 29.86 11.29
N VAL A 290 47.33 30.29 12.56
CA VAL A 290 46.29 29.84 13.48
C VAL A 290 44.91 30.15 12.92
N GLN A 291 44.70 31.39 12.46
CA GLN A 291 43.42 31.85 11.94
C GLN A 291 43.00 31.09 10.67
N ALA A 292 43.94 30.82 9.75
CA ALA A 292 43.67 30.00 8.56
C ALA A 292 43.26 28.57 8.92
N GLN A 293 43.97 27.93 9.87
CA GLN A 293 43.67 26.57 10.30
C GLN A 293 42.33 26.47 11.03
N ALA A 294 42.05 27.41 11.94
CA ALA A 294 40.78 27.51 12.64
C ALA A 294 39.61 27.72 11.67
N SER A 295 39.76 28.61 10.68
CA SER A 295 38.74 28.84 9.65
C SER A 295 38.45 27.57 8.84
N ALA A 296 39.48 26.80 8.47
CA ALA A 296 39.30 25.54 7.75
C ALA A 296 38.54 24.49 8.58
N LEU A 297 38.91 24.31 9.86
CA LEU A 297 38.23 23.39 10.77
C LEU A 297 36.79 23.82 11.04
N SER A 298 36.55 25.12 11.25
CA SER A 298 35.21 25.68 11.48
C SER A 298 34.30 25.50 10.27
N GLN A 299 34.77 25.80 9.05
CA GLN A 299 34.01 25.57 7.82
C GLN A 299 33.68 24.08 7.57
N ALA A 300 34.63 23.19 7.87
CA ALA A 300 34.41 21.76 7.72
C ALA A 300 33.38 21.23 8.74
N ALA A 301 33.44 21.71 9.98
CA ALA A 301 32.44 21.41 11.01
C ALA A 301 31.05 21.99 10.64
N ASP A 302 30.99 23.22 10.14
CA ASP A 302 29.76 23.86 9.68
C ASP A 302 29.08 23.10 8.54
N LYS A 303 29.87 22.52 7.63
CA LYS A 303 29.33 21.68 6.56
C LYS A 303 28.60 20.44 7.10
N ILE A 304 29.09 19.85 8.19
CA ILE A 304 28.47 18.69 8.86
C ILE A 304 27.23 19.11 9.64
N ILE A 305 27.28 20.27 10.31
CA ILE A 305 26.15 20.82 11.06
C ILE A 305 25.01 21.23 10.12
N GLY A 306 25.34 21.87 9.01
CA GLY A 306 24.40 22.42 8.03
C GLY A 306 23.54 21.40 7.30
N THR A 307 23.89 20.11 7.33
CA THR A 307 23.09 19.04 6.73
C THR A 307 21.79 18.71 7.47
N GLY A 308 21.51 19.31 8.64
CA GLY A 308 20.27 19.11 9.42
C GLY A 308 20.21 17.76 10.15
N THR A 309 19.39 17.64 11.20
CA THR A 309 19.29 16.40 12.00
C THR A 309 18.42 15.35 11.31
N VAL A 310 18.75 14.08 11.51
CA VAL A 310 17.87 12.98 11.09
C VAL A 310 16.75 12.85 12.11
N GLU A 311 15.50 13.01 11.65
CA GLU A 311 14.30 12.79 12.45
C GLU A 311 13.52 11.61 11.87
N PRO A 312 13.76 10.37 12.34
CA PRO A 312 13.05 9.22 11.84
C PRO A 312 11.56 9.34 12.09
N ALA A 313 10.76 8.98 11.09
CA ALA A 313 9.30 8.97 11.23
C ALA A 313 8.88 7.97 12.31
N ARG A 314 7.93 8.36 13.16
CA ARG A 314 7.36 7.44 14.14
C ARG A 314 6.57 6.35 13.42
N PHE A 315 6.72 5.10 13.87
CA PHE A 315 5.91 4.00 13.37
C PHE A 315 4.44 4.25 13.69
N GLN A 316 3.58 4.11 12.68
CA GLN A 316 2.14 4.20 12.81
C GLN A 316 1.56 2.85 12.40
N PRO A 317 1.01 2.06 13.35
CA PRO A 317 0.38 0.80 13.00
C PRO A 317 -0.84 1.06 12.11
N LEU A 318 -1.07 0.16 11.15
CA LEU A 318 -2.22 0.21 10.25
C LEU A 318 -3.11 -1.00 10.46
N SER A 319 -4.41 -0.79 10.34
CA SER A 319 -5.34 -1.88 10.10
C SER A 319 -5.10 -2.49 8.71
N THR A 320 -5.55 -3.74 8.52
CA THR A 320 -5.50 -4.42 7.22
C THR A 320 -6.22 -3.62 6.14
N ALA A 321 -7.35 -3.02 6.49
CA ALA A 321 -8.15 -2.22 5.56
C ALA A 321 -7.44 -0.90 5.15
N GLU A 322 -6.82 -0.19 6.10
CA GLU A 322 -6.03 0.99 5.79
C GLU A 322 -4.79 0.65 4.95
N ALA A 323 -4.12 -0.47 5.26
CA ALA A 323 -2.96 -0.92 4.51
C ALA A 323 -3.32 -1.20 3.04
N VAL A 324 -4.42 -1.92 2.77
CA VAL A 324 -4.85 -2.24 1.41
C VAL A 324 -5.25 -1.00 0.61
N VAL A 325 -5.81 0.02 1.27
CA VAL A 325 -6.10 1.31 0.63
C VAL A 325 -4.80 2.10 0.36
N ARG A 326 -3.89 2.16 1.34
CA ARG A 326 -2.62 2.88 1.20
C ARG A 326 -1.72 2.28 0.12
N TYR A 327 -1.69 0.96 0.00
CA TYR A 327 -0.88 0.22 -0.97
C TYR A 327 -1.74 -0.33 -2.13
N ALA A 328 -2.85 0.32 -2.47
CA ALA A 328 -3.81 -0.21 -3.45
C ALA A 328 -3.19 -0.53 -4.82
N SER A 329 -2.17 0.22 -5.25
CA SER A 329 -1.43 -0.02 -6.50
C SER A 329 -0.73 -1.38 -6.53
N ASP A 330 -0.29 -1.87 -5.37
CA ASP A 330 0.50 -3.10 -5.25
C ASP A 330 -0.42 -4.33 -5.23
N PHE A 331 -1.71 -4.13 -4.93
CA PHE A 331 -2.72 -5.18 -4.77
C PHE A 331 -3.86 -5.08 -5.78
N LEU A 332 -3.59 -4.56 -6.99
CA LEU A 332 -4.56 -4.46 -8.08
C LEU A 332 -5.30 -5.78 -8.38
N PRO A 333 -4.67 -6.97 -8.41
CA PRO A 333 -5.39 -8.23 -8.61
C PRO A 333 -6.42 -8.52 -7.53
N SER A 334 -6.10 -8.22 -6.26
CA SER A 334 -7.01 -8.42 -5.13
C SER A 334 -8.19 -7.45 -5.17
N TRP A 335 -7.93 -6.19 -5.52
CA TRP A 335 -8.97 -5.19 -5.77
C TRP A 335 -9.87 -5.58 -6.94
N ALA A 336 -9.29 -6.03 -8.06
CA ALA A 336 -10.04 -6.51 -9.21
C ALA A 336 -10.92 -7.71 -8.83
N GLY A 337 -10.39 -8.66 -8.05
CA GLY A 337 -11.15 -9.80 -7.53
C GLY A 337 -12.32 -9.37 -6.64
N ALA A 338 -12.07 -8.48 -5.69
CA ALA A 338 -13.09 -7.96 -4.77
C ALA A 338 -14.23 -7.24 -5.51
N ILE A 339 -13.90 -6.32 -6.43
CA ILE A 339 -14.87 -5.60 -7.26
C ILE A 339 -15.61 -6.59 -8.18
N SER A 340 -14.90 -7.58 -8.74
CA SER A 340 -15.52 -8.57 -9.63
C SER A 340 -16.56 -9.42 -8.91
N ILE A 341 -16.30 -9.87 -7.68
CA ILE A 341 -17.27 -10.63 -6.88
C ILE A 341 -18.57 -9.83 -6.70
N ASP A 342 -18.45 -8.53 -6.44
CA ASP A 342 -19.57 -7.62 -6.23
C ASP A 342 -20.34 -7.29 -7.51
N LEU A 343 -19.65 -7.14 -8.64
CA LEU A 343 -20.19 -6.61 -9.89
C LEU A 343 -20.42 -7.64 -11.01
N LEU A 344 -19.98 -8.89 -10.87
CA LEU A 344 -20.22 -9.95 -11.86
C LEU A 344 -21.70 -10.08 -12.26
N PRO A 345 -22.69 -9.93 -11.35
CA PRO A 345 -24.09 -9.98 -11.75
C PRO A 345 -24.51 -8.89 -12.76
N ALA A 346 -23.80 -7.76 -12.85
CA ALA A 346 -24.04 -6.76 -13.89
C ALA A 346 -23.86 -7.34 -15.30
N VAL A 347 -22.86 -8.21 -15.47
CA VAL A 347 -22.62 -8.91 -16.75
C VAL A 347 -23.79 -9.83 -17.09
N LEU A 348 -24.33 -10.55 -16.10
CA LEU A 348 -25.50 -11.40 -16.27
C LEU A 348 -26.73 -10.58 -16.69
N VAL A 349 -26.94 -9.43 -16.05
CA VAL A 349 -28.01 -8.48 -16.40
C VAL A 349 -27.87 -8.02 -17.86
N LEU A 350 -26.68 -7.63 -18.29
CA LEU A 350 -26.42 -7.19 -19.67
C LEU A 350 -26.68 -8.30 -20.69
N ILE A 351 -26.23 -9.53 -20.41
CA ILE A 351 -26.49 -10.71 -21.26
C ILE A 351 -28.00 -10.93 -21.38
N LEU A 352 -28.75 -10.90 -20.27
CA LEU A 352 -30.20 -11.06 -20.30
C LEU A 352 -30.91 -9.95 -21.08
N CYS A 353 -30.44 -8.70 -20.98
CA CYS A 353 -30.97 -7.60 -21.77
C CYS A 353 -30.78 -7.84 -23.27
N VAL A 354 -29.63 -8.38 -23.70
CA VAL A 354 -29.36 -8.72 -25.11
C VAL A 354 -30.25 -9.87 -25.57
N VAL A 355 -30.35 -10.94 -24.78
CA VAL A 355 -31.19 -12.11 -25.12
C VAL A 355 -32.66 -11.73 -25.23
N HIS A 356 -33.19 -10.97 -24.27
CA HIS A 356 -34.59 -10.52 -24.31
C HIS A 356 -34.83 -9.52 -25.45
N ALA A 357 -33.85 -8.71 -25.83
CA ALA A 357 -33.95 -7.85 -27.00
C ALA A 357 -34.00 -8.66 -28.31
N ALA A 358 -33.21 -9.73 -28.44
CA ALA A 358 -33.24 -10.61 -29.59
C ALA A 358 -34.58 -11.35 -29.71
N ILE A 359 -35.09 -11.91 -28.60
CA ILE A 359 -36.42 -12.54 -28.52
C ILE A 359 -37.50 -11.56 -29.02
N ARG A 360 -37.49 -10.31 -28.53
CA ARG A 360 -38.47 -9.28 -28.94
C ARG A 360 -38.38 -8.93 -30.42
N ARG A 361 -37.18 -8.81 -30.97
CA ARG A 361 -36.97 -8.47 -32.39
C ARG A 361 -37.52 -9.56 -33.31
N GLU A 362 -37.40 -10.82 -32.91
CA GLU A 362 -37.95 -11.95 -33.66
C GLU A 362 -39.48 -12.10 -33.46
N GLU A 363 -40.03 -11.58 -32.36
CA GLU A 363 -41.47 -11.60 -32.05
C GLU A 363 -42.25 -10.43 -32.66
N GLN A 364 -41.59 -9.40 -33.20
CA GLN A 364 -42.23 -8.35 -33.97
C GLN A 364 -42.33 -8.79 -35.43
N PRO A 365 -43.51 -9.21 -35.92
CA PRO A 365 -43.67 -9.51 -37.34
C PRO A 365 -43.58 -8.19 -38.11
N ALA A 366 -42.67 -8.11 -39.09
CA ALA A 366 -42.44 -6.93 -39.93
C ALA A 366 -43.72 -6.40 -40.63
N GLU A 367 -44.75 -7.24 -40.75
CA GLU A 367 -46.01 -6.92 -41.41
C GLU A 367 -47.06 -6.26 -40.50
N ALA A 368 -46.97 -6.41 -39.17
CA ALA A 368 -48.02 -5.88 -38.28
C ALA A 368 -48.07 -4.35 -38.21
N GLU A 369 -46.95 -3.67 -38.46
CA GLU A 369 -46.89 -2.20 -38.47
C GLU A 369 -47.31 -1.58 -39.80
N THR A 370 -47.44 -2.38 -40.87
CA THR A 370 -47.79 -1.93 -42.23
C THR A 370 -49.15 -2.44 -42.73
N MET A 371 -49.81 -3.33 -41.97
CA MET A 371 -51.17 -3.76 -42.27
C MET A 371 -52.15 -2.59 -42.13
N SER A 372 -52.68 -2.13 -43.27
CA SER A 372 -53.81 -1.21 -43.28
C SER A 372 -55.05 -1.84 -42.63
N ALA A 373 -55.96 -1.03 -42.11
CA ALA A 373 -57.21 -1.51 -41.53
C ALA A 373 -58.01 -2.42 -42.49
N ALA A 374 -57.93 -2.16 -43.80
CA ALA A 374 -58.55 -3.01 -44.83
C ALA A 374 -57.91 -4.41 -44.88
N GLN A 375 -56.58 -4.51 -44.79
CA GLN A 375 -55.87 -5.79 -44.76
C GLN A 375 -56.14 -6.55 -43.46
N LEU A 376 -56.28 -5.86 -42.32
CA LEU A 376 -56.66 -6.49 -41.05
C LEU A 376 -58.08 -7.07 -41.11
N ILE A 377 -59.04 -6.34 -41.67
CA ILE A 377 -60.42 -6.82 -41.85
C ILE A 377 -60.46 -8.00 -42.82
N ALA A 378 -59.68 -7.95 -43.90
CA ALA A 378 -59.56 -9.05 -44.85
C ALA A 378 -58.96 -10.30 -44.20
N ALA A 379 -57.88 -10.15 -43.42
CA ALA A 379 -57.25 -11.23 -42.68
C ALA A 379 -58.20 -11.86 -41.63
N LEU A 380 -58.98 -11.05 -40.91
CA LEU A 380 -59.97 -11.54 -39.95
C LEU A 380 -61.14 -12.28 -40.63
N ARG A 381 -61.55 -11.84 -41.83
CA ARG A 381 -62.56 -12.55 -42.63
C ARG A 381 -62.05 -13.88 -43.16
N LEU A 382 -60.82 -13.91 -43.67
CA LEU A 382 -60.13 -15.13 -44.09
C LEU A 382 -59.95 -16.10 -42.92
N ALA A 383 -59.55 -15.62 -41.75
CA ALA A 383 -59.44 -16.45 -40.55
C ALA A 383 -60.79 -17.04 -40.10
N ARG A 384 -61.88 -16.28 -40.27
CA ARG A 384 -63.24 -16.75 -39.96
C ARG A 384 -63.73 -17.77 -41.00
N GLN A 385 -63.45 -17.57 -42.28
CA GLN A 385 -63.73 -18.54 -43.35
C GLN A 385 -62.94 -19.84 -43.16
N VAL A 386 -61.65 -19.78 -42.82
CA VAL A 386 -60.85 -20.97 -42.51
C VAL A 386 -61.35 -21.67 -41.23
N GLY A 387 -61.93 -20.91 -40.30
CA GLY A 387 -62.61 -21.46 -39.13
C GLY A 387 -63.94 -22.16 -39.46
N GLU A 388 -64.65 -21.69 -40.49
CA GLU A 388 -65.90 -22.26 -41.01
C GLU A 388 -65.66 -23.44 -41.97
N GLU A 389 -64.53 -23.46 -42.68
CA GLU A 389 -64.07 -24.57 -43.56
C GLU A 389 -63.29 -25.66 -42.80
N ARG A 390 -63.04 -25.47 -41.50
CA ARG A 390 -62.64 -26.59 -40.65
C ARG A 390 -63.85 -27.52 -40.57
N PRO A 391 -63.75 -28.80 -41.01
CA PRO A 391 -64.87 -29.72 -40.96
C PRO A 391 -65.41 -29.74 -39.54
N SER A 392 -66.73 -29.61 -39.43
CA SER A 392 -67.42 -29.74 -38.15
C SER A 392 -67.03 -31.07 -37.50
N ALA A 393 -67.03 -31.15 -36.17
CA ALA A 393 -66.68 -32.38 -35.45
C ALA A 393 -67.52 -33.60 -35.91
N GLU A 394 -68.69 -33.37 -36.49
CA GLU A 394 -69.56 -34.41 -37.08
C GLU A 394 -69.01 -34.99 -38.41
N GLU A 395 -68.31 -34.20 -39.24
CA GLU A 395 -67.70 -34.69 -40.47
C GLU A 395 -66.42 -35.49 -40.21
N ALA A 396 -65.66 -35.11 -39.17
CA ALA A 396 -64.50 -35.88 -38.70
C ALA A 396 -64.90 -37.26 -38.14
N GLU A 397 -66.00 -37.33 -37.35
CA GLU A 397 -66.56 -38.60 -36.87
C GLU A 397 -67.10 -39.47 -38.02
N SER A 398 -67.69 -38.86 -39.07
CA SER A 398 -68.15 -39.62 -40.24
C SER A 398 -67.01 -40.22 -41.06
N PHE A 399 -65.87 -39.51 -41.18
CA PHE A 399 -64.70 -39.99 -41.90
C PHE A 399 -63.98 -41.10 -41.11
N GLU A 400 -63.97 -40.99 -39.78
CA GLU A 400 -63.43 -42.00 -38.87
C GLU A 400 -64.32 -43.26 -38.82
N ALA A 401 -65.65 -43.11 -38.89
CA ALA A 401 -66.61 -44.23 -38.99
C ALA A 401 -66.51 -44.99 -40.33
N VAL A 402 -66.35 -44.28 -41.46
CA VAL A 402 -66.15 -44.90 -42.78
C VAL A 402 -64.79 -45.63 -42.86
N MET A 403 -63.75 -45.10 -42.20
CA MET A 403 -62.47 -45.79 -42.07
C MET A 403 -62.53 -47.01 -41.14
N ALA A 404 -63.37 -46.98 -40.10
CA ALA A 404 -63.56 -48.10 -39.17
C ALA A 404 -64.32 -49.29 -39.82
N GLU A 405 -65.24 -49.04 -40.75
CA GLU A 405 -65.95 -50.11 -41.49
C GLU A 405 -65.07 -50.85 -42.51
N MET A 406 -63.92 -50.29 -42.92
CA MET A 406 -63.03 -50.89 -43.94
C MET A 406 -61.93 -51.82 -43.39
N SER A 407 -61.89 -52.11 -42.08
CA SER A 407 -60.84 -52.94 -41.47
C SER A 407 -61.37 -54.33 -41.05
N PRO A 408 -60.86 -55.45 -41.62
CA PRO A 408 -61.26 -56.78 -41.16
C PRO A 408 -60.55 -57.13 -39.84
N ALA A 409 -61.35 -57.41 -38.81
CA ALA A 409 -60.89 -57.80 -37.48
C ALA A 409 -60.06 -59.09 -37.50
N ALA A 410 -58.80 -59.01 -37.06
CA ALA A 410 -57.97 -60.17 -36.74
C ALA A 410 -57.88 -60.35 -35.21
N THR A 411 -58.69 -61.27 -34.69
CA THR A 411 -58.66 -61.78 -33.32
C THR A 411 -57.35 -62.52 -33.06
N VAL A 412 -56.57 -62.12 -32.04
CA VAL A 412 -55.49 -62.95 -31.48
C VAL A 412 -55.61 -62.99 -29.95
N THR A 413 -55.81 -64.21 -29.47
CA THR A 413 -55.95 -64.66 -28.07
C THR A 413 -54.63 -64.52 -27.27
N PRO A 414 -54.64 -64.23 -25.96
CA PRO A 414 -53.42 -64.04 -25.16
C PRO A 414 -52.85 -65.39 -24.67
N LEU A 415 -51.51 -65.51 -24.63
CA LEU A 415 -50.81 -66.62 -23.97
C LEU A 415 -50.27 -66.19 -22.59
N PRO A 416 -50.36 -67.03 -21.54
CA PRO A 416 -50.02 -66.65 -20.17
C PRO A 416 -48.55 -66.87 -19.80
N ALA A 417 -48.17 -66.19 -18.72
CA ALA A 417 -46.82 -66.03 -18.18
C ALA A 417 -46.19 -67.29 -17.53
N GLY A 418 -44.87 -67.38 -17.65
CA GLY A 418 -43.97 -68.17 -16.80
C GLY A 418 -42.53 -67.91 -17.25
N ARG A 419 -41.50 -67.80 -16.41
CA ARG A 419 -41.32 -68.03 -14.97
C ARG A 419 -39.91 -67.48 -14.64
N ALA A 420 -39.73 -66.86 -13.48
CA ALA A 420 -38.41 -66.49 -12.96
C ALA A 420 -37.87 -67.54 -11.98
N LYS A 421 -36.53 -67.65 -11.91
CA LYS A 421 -35.64 -68.39 -10.96
C LYS A 421 -35.63 -69.92 -11.09
N LYS A 422 -34.51 -70.64 -10.97
CA LYS A 422 -33.22 -70.55 -10.22
C LYS A 422 -32.23 -71.49 -10.97
N ASP A 423 -30.90 -71.41 -10.94
CA ASP A 423 -29.91 -71.10 -9.90
C ASP A 423 -28.68 -70.38 -10.51
#